data_AF-A0A354XC64-F1
#
_entry.id   AF-A0A354XC64-F1
#
_cell.length_a   1.000
_cell.length_b   1.000
_cell.length_c   1.000
_cell.angle_alpha   90.00
_cell.angle_beta   90.00
_cell.angle_gamma   90.00
#
_symmetry.space_group_name_H-M   'P 1'
#
loop_
_entity.id
_entity.type
_entity.pdbx_description
1 polymer ?
#
loop_
_entity_poly.entity_id
_entity_poly.type
_entity_poly.pdbx_seq_one_letter_code
_entity_poly.pdbx_strand_id
1 'polypeptide(L)'
;MQHLFDPNTWNYGLSLPQIVQAIPPPLRKALGGKRKILQQVQQGGGKALGLSICELVAQSDARLRVPPWMMLSRAEQKELLFFEKFPAKHQTLFVPGDPIILRSSHIEEDWMDGDAGTYLSLKSKAFEWRDALERLYGKNIPLVIQKLEPGVGIIVDIGWSQLMHRAVVRIAIGRVCKTPEGIGYTSATFDRDGEIQVRDPETGLLLLPRYKGVELLPTLVDFPFHDFACTLYRAVQKTDIKFGVQLEMVIHPDRPQDWHLVQIRPAPRVVRGTFTPPETKSIPIAWTPVVNTVCVAEGKPVLLMRQQDPLWKWSFRRAWFGQEIDVRDPELLKRVQNSIVLWSVDVQPDVGIKQVEAMSALGALGHISRSRLMINTTHSTFRDRDCFENPAVGGILEIRTDNFDQICGLCQTMKNPRITIVSDGLIGHVYVESQDA
;
A
#
# COMPACT_ATOMS: atom_id res chain seq x y z
N MET A 1 -1.12 -12.81 27.23
CA MET A 1 -1.77 -13.07 25.93
C MET A 1 -0.62 -13.17 24.92
N GLN A 2 -0.39 -14.32 24.26
CA GLN A 2 0.72 -14.45 23.31
C GLN A 2 0.41 -13.68 22.04
N HIS A 3 1.31 -12.79 21.61
CA HIS A 3 1.21 -12.04 20.36
C HIS A 3 1.30 -13.02 19.19
N LEU A 4 0.23 -13.16 18.40
CA LEU A 4 0.19 -14.02 17.20
C LEU A 4 1.02 -13.46 16.05
N PHE A 5 1.17 -12.14 16.01
CA PHE A 5 2.09 -11.44 15.13
C PHE A 5 3.21 -10.83 15.97
N ASP A 6 4.44 -11.16 15.62
CA ASP A 6 5.64 -10.57 16.18
C ASP A 6 6.33 -9.73 15.09
N PRO A 7 6.32 -8.38 15.22
CA PRO A 7 6.93 -7.50 14.24
C PRO A 7 8.45 -7.70 14.08
N ASN A 8 9.10 -8.39 15.02
CA ASN A 8 10.54 -8.68 14.97
C ASN A 8 10.85 -9.92 14.12
N THR A 9 9.84 -10.69 13.68
CA THR A 9 10.06 -11.95 12.94
C THR A 9 10.42 -11.76 11.48
N TRP A 10 10.24 -10.55 10.92
CA TRP A 10 10.68 -10.23 9.56
C TRP A 10 11.27 -8.83 9.46
N ASN A 11 12.41 -8.72 8.77
CA ASN A 11 13.01 -7.44 8.41
C ASN A 11 13.40 -7.50 6.93
N TYR A 12 13.26 -6.39 6.21
CA TYR A 12 13.87 -6.23 4.89
C TYR A 12 15.37 -5.94 5.03
N GLY A 13 16.14 -6.18 3.96
CA GLY A 13 17.61 -6.13 3.98
C GLY A 13 18.26 -7.40 4.53
N LEU A 14 17.48 -8.46 4.77
CA LEU A 14 18.00 -9.78 5.08
C LEU A 14 18.62 -10.41 3.83
N SER A 15 19.75 -11.08 4.02
CA SER A 15 20.31 -11.95 2.99
C SER A 15 19.37 -13.13 2.70
N LEU A 16 19.46 -13.70 1.50
CA LEU A 16 18.65 -14.85 1.11
C LEU A 16 18.70 -16.03 2.12
N PRO A 17 19.86 -16.44 2.68
CA PRO A 17 19.90 -17.46 3.73
C PRO A 17 19.11 -17.08 4.99
N GLN A 18 19.12 -15.81 5.38
CA GLN A 18 18.37 -15.32 6.54
C GLN A 18 16.86 -15.32 6.27
N ILE A 19 16.42 -14.96 5.06
CA ILE A 19 15.01 -15.10 4.65
C ILE A 19 14.53 -16.53 4.79
N VAL A 20 15.30 -17.49 4.27
CA VAL A 20 14.92 -18.90 4.35
C VAL A 20 14.85 -19.38 5.81
N GLN A 21 15.62 -18.78 6.70
CA GLN A 21 15.55 -19.03 8.15
C GLN A 21 14.36 -18.35 8.82
N ALA A 22 13.96 -17.17 8.36
CA ALA A 22 12.81 -16.42 8.86
C ALA A 22 11.47 -17.03 8.42
N ILE A 23 11.42 -17.75 7.28
CA ILE A 23 10.23 -18.52 6.88
C ILE A 23 9.91 -19.58 7.95
N PRO A 24 8.68 -19.59 8.52
CA PRO A 24 8.29 -20.53 9.58
C PRO A 24 8.56 -22.00 9.21
N PRO A 25 8.97 -22.86 10.15
CA PRO A 25 9.28 -24.27 9.86
C PRO A 25 8.16 -25.04 9.13
N PRO A 26 6.86 -24.87 9.48
CA PRO A 26 5.77 -25.52 8.75
C PRO A 26 5.70 -25.09 7.27
N LEU A 27 5.69 -23.77 7.01
CA LEU A 27 5.69 -23.22 5.66
C LEU A 27 6.92 -23.67 4.86
N ARG A 28 8.09 -23.63 5.50
CA ARG A 28 9.34 -24.07 4.90
C ARG A 28 9.30 -25.54 4.49
N LYS A 29 8.68 -26.41 5.29
CA LYS A 29 8.49 -27.82 4.97
C LYS A 29 7.52 -27.99 3.79
N ALA A 30 6.43 -27.23 3.77
CA ALA A 30 5.44 -27.25 2.68
C ALA A 30 6.05 -26.79 1.34
N LEU A 31 6.94 -25.80 1.38
CA LEU A 31 7.74 -25.36 0.22
C LEU A 31 8.88 -26.33 -0.15
N GLY A 32 8.96 -27.49 0.51
CA GLY A 32 9.92 -28.55 0.21
C GLY A 32 11.34 -28.33 0.77
N GLY A 33 11.46 -27.49 1.79
CA GLY A 33 12.67 -27.31 2.60
C GLY A 33 13.60 -26.19 2.11
N LYS A 34 14.62 -25.89 2.93
CA LYS A 34 15.56 -24.77 2.69
C LYS A 34 16.17 -24.77 1.29
N ARG A 35 16.63 -25.93 0.83
CA ARG A 35 17.32 -26.07 -0.47
C ARG A 35 16.42 -25.72 -1.64
N LYS A 36 15.16 -26.18 -1.63
CA LYS A 36 14.20 -25.89 -2.71
C LYS A 36 13.82 -24.42 -2.75
N ILE A 37 13.59 -23.80 -1.59
CA ILE A 37 13.31 -22.37 -1.50
C ILE A 37 14.48 -21.54 -2.04
N LEU A 38 15.71 -21.87 -1.64
CA LEU A 38 16.91 -21.20 -2.16
C LEU A 38 17.01 -21.31 -3.69
N GLN A 39 16.83 -22.52 -4.23
CA GLN A 39 16.86 -22.75 -5.67
C GLN A 39 15.76 -21.97 -6.39
N GLN A 40 14.55 -21.96 -5.85
CA GLN A 40 13.41 -21.24 -6.40
C GLN A 40 13.65 -19.73 -6.45
N VAL A 41 14.14 -19.13 -5.36
CA VAL A 41 14.45 -17.69 -5.35
C VAL A 41 15.60 -17.37 -6.30
N GLN A 42 16.64 -18.20 -6.36
CA GLN A 42 17.76 -17.98 -7.29
C GLN A 42 17.35 -18.09 -8.77
N GLN A 43 16.41 -19.00 -9.09
CA GLN A 43 16.01 -19.27 -10.47
C GLN A 43 14.82 -18.44 -10.93
N GLY A 44 13.88 -18.14 -10.03
CA GLY A 44 12.59 -17.51 -10.32
C GLY A 44 12.35 -16.19 -9.57
N GLY A 45 13.26 -15.76 -8.69
CA GLY A 45 13.17 -14.49 -7.96
C GLY A 45 12.16 -14.47 -6.82
N GLY A 46 11.96 -13.27 -6.25
CA GLY A 46 11.07 -13.05 -5.11
C GLY A 46 9.58 -13.28 -5.41
N LYS A 47 9.10 -12.91 -6.62
CA LYS A 47 7.69 -13.13 -7.01
C LYS A 47 7.34 -14.61 -7.09
N ALA A 48 8.25 -15.43 -7.60
CA ALA A 48 8.05 -16.87 -7.66
C ALA A 48 7.87 -17.47 -6.26
N LEU A 49 8.66 -17.04 -5.27
CA LEU A 49 8.48 -17.46 -3.87
C LEU A 49 7.11 -17.04 -3.34
N GLY A 50 6.72 -15.78 -3.56
CA GLY A 50 5.39 -15.28 -3.20
C GLY A 50 4.27 -16.14 -3.79
N LEU A 51 4.33 -16.45 -5.10
CA LEU A 51 3.32 -17.25 -5.77
C LEU A 51 3.22 -18.69 -5.26
N SER A 52 4.34 -19.34 -4.93
CA SER A 52 4.27 -20.66 -4.28
C SER A 52 3.65 -20.61 -2.88
N ILE A 53 3.82 -19.50 -2.16
CA ILE A 53 3.12 -19.29 -0.89
C ILE A 53 1.63 -19.02 -1.15
N CYS A 54 1.28 -18.29 -2.21
CA CYS A 54 -0.12 -18.13 -2.63
C CYS A 54 -0.80 -19.49 -2.86
N GLU A 55 -0.12 -20.43 -3.52
CA GLU A 55 -0.67 -21.78 -3.78
C GLU A 55 -0.99 -22.52 -2.48
N LEU A 56 -0.14 -22.38 -1.46
CA LEU A 56 -0.38 -22.97 -0.14
C LEU A 56 -1.51 -22.26 0.61
N VAL A 57 -1.59 -20.92 0.53
CA VAL A 57 -2.68 -20.13 1.12
C VAL A 57 -4.01 -20.51 0.47
N ALA A 58 -4.05 -20.63 -0.86
CA ALA A 58 -5.24 -20.96 -1.63
C ALA A 58 -5.80 -22.36 -1.33
N GLN A 59 -4.98 -23.32 -0.88
CA GLN A 59 -5.45 -24.64 -0.43
C GLN A 59 -6.37 -24.56 0.80
N SER A 60 -6.42 -23.42 1.50
CA SER A 60 -7.19 -23.27 2.74
C SER A 60 -8.69 -23.06 2.53
N ASP A 61 -9.12 -22.62 1.35
CA ASP A 61 -10.52 -22.32 1.03
C ASP A 61 -10.76 -22.46 -0.49
N ALA A 62 -11.84 -23.12 -0.91
CA ALA A 62 -12.12 -23.41 -2.32
C ALA A 62 -12.38 -22.16 -3.19
N ARG A 63 -12.66 -21.02 -2.58
CA ARG A 63 -12.86 -19.74 -3.27
C ARG A 63 -11.55 -19.04 -3.60
N LEU A 64 -10.49 -19.33 -2.84
CA LEU A 64 -9.16 -18.81 -3.09
C LEU A 64 -8.51 -19.59 -4.23
N ARG A 65 -8.11 -18.89 -5.28
CA ARG A 65 -7.44 -19.47 -6.44
C ARG A 65 -6.22 -18.65 -6.79
N VAL A 66 -5.16 -19.31 -7.23
CA VAL A 66 -4.00 -18.63 -7.82
C VAL A 66 -4.17 -18.70 -9.33
N PRO A 67 -4.14 -17.56 -10.06
CA PRO A 67 -4.12 -17.59 -11.51
C PRO A 67 -2.96 -18.45 -12.02
N PRO A 68 -3.15 -19.25 -13.09
CA PRO A 68 -2.07 -20.04 -13.67
C PRO A 68 -0.82 -19.20 -13.88
N TRP A 69 0.32 -19.71 -13.41
CA TRP A 69 1.59 -19.01 -13.48
C TRP A 69 2.74 -19.98 -13.72
N MET A 70 3.86 -19.44 -14.18
CA MET A 70 5.12 -20.15 -14.33
C MET A 70 6.30 -19.20 -14.17
N MET A 71 7.43 -19.74 -13.71
CA MET A 71 8.71 -19.03 -13.75
C MET A 71 9.46 -19.34 -15.05
N LEU A 72 10.21 -18.37 -15.54
CA LEU A 72 11.17 -18.51 -16.62
C LEU A 72 12.57 -18.21 -16.08
N SER A 73 13.39 -19.26 -15.97
CA SER A 73 14.81 -19.09 -15.67
C SER A 73 15.50 -18.33 -16.80
N ARG A 74 16.67 -17.73 -16.51
CA ARG A 74 17.47 -17.02 -17.52
C ARG A 74 17.79 -17.88 -18.75
N ALA A 75 18.08 -19.17 -18.53
CA ALA A 75 18.34 -20.12 -19.61
C ALA A 75 17.12 -20.31 -20.49
N GLU A 76 15.94 -20.49 -19.90
CA GLU A 76 14.67 -20.65 -20.63
C GLU A 76 14.27 -19.36 -21.36
N GLN A 77 14.51 -18.18 -20.77
CA GLN A 77 14.29 -16.90 -21.46
C GLN A 77 15.16 -16.79 -22.71
N LYS A 78 16.43 -17.16 -22.61
CA LYS A 78 17.37 -17.16 -23.73
C LYS A 78 16.88 -18.11 -24.81
N GLU A 79 16.54 -19.34 -24.46
CA GLU A 79 15.98 -20.33 -25.38
C GLU A 79 14.72 -19.79 -26.08
N LEU A 80 13.79 -19.19 -25.34
CA LEU A 80 12.55 -18.61 -25.87
C LEU A 80 12.78 -17.44 -26.85
N LEU A 81 13.84 -16.65 -26.67
CA LEU A 81 14.19 -15.61 -27.64
C LEU A 81 14.69 -16.21 -28.97
N PHE A 82 15.51 -17.26 -28.87
CA PHE A 82 16.12 -17.91 -30.04
C PHE A 82 15.20 -18.89 -30.75
N PHE A 83 14.25 -19.52 -30.05
CA PHE A 83 13.32 -20.50 -30.60
C PHE A 83 11.89 -19.94 -30.64
N GLU A 84 11.25 -19.97 -31.81
CA GLU A 84 9.90 -19.41 -32.03
C GLU A 84 8.75 -20.19 -31.37
N LYS A 85 9.04 -21.20 -30.54
CA LYS A 85 8.02 -22.11 -29.99
C LYS A 85 8.01 -22.09 -28.48
N PHE A 86 6.82 -21.86 -27.93
CA PHE A 86 6.55 -22.03 -26.50
C PHE A 86 6.78 -23.50 -26.11
N PRO A 87 7.56 -23.79 -25.06
CA PRO A 87 7.90 -25.16 -24.69
C PRO A 87 6.62 -25.94 -24.43
N ALA A 88 6.49 -27.13 -25.02
CA ALA A 88 5.28 -27.94 -24.95
C ALA A 88 4.81 -28.18 -23.50
N LYS A 89 5.76 -28.29 -22.55
CA LYS A 89 5.49 -28.41 -21.11
C LYS A 89 4.69 -27.25 -20.50
N HIS A 90 4.61 -26.09 -21.17
CA HIS A 90 3.95 -24.89 -20.67
C HIS A 90 2.63 -24.58 -21.38
N GLN A 91 2.35 -25.23 -22.51
CA GLN A 91 1.11 -25.05 -23.28
C GLN A 91 -0.14 -25.53 -22.53
N THR A 92 0.02 -26.29 -21.46
CA THR A 92 -1.06 -26.74 -20.58
C THR A 92 -1.55 -25.66 -19.62
N LEU A 93 -0.76 -24.60 -19.39
CA LEU A 93 -1.08 -23.53 -18.44
C LEU A 93 -1.80 -22.34 -19.09
N PHE A 94 -1.61 -22.15 -20.40
CA PHE A 94 -2.12 -21.00 -21.13
C PHE A 94 -2.70 -21.43 -22.48
N VAL A 95 -3.84 -20.85 -22.86
CA VAL A 95 -4.45 -21.04 -24.18
C VAL A 95 -3.95 -19.93 -25.14
N PRO A 96 -3.73 -20.21 -26.44
CA PRO A 96 -3.44 -19.16 -27.43
C PRO A 96 -4.39 -17.96 -27.33
N GLY A 97 -3.83 -16.76 -27.19
CA GLY A 97 -4.59 -15.52 -27.05
C GLY A 97 -5.03 -15.15 -25.62
N ASP A 98 -4.83 -16.02 -24.62
CA ASP A 98 -5.14 -15.69 -23.21
C ASP A 98 -4.37 -14.42 -22.78
N PRO A 99 -5.01 -13.47 -22.07
CA PRO A 99 -4.30 -12.32 -21.54
C PRO A 99 -3.33 -12.78 -20.44
N ILE A 100 -2.07 -12.36 -20.55
CA ILE A 100 -1.01 -12.68 -19.59
C ILE A 100 -0.27 -11.42 -19.16
N ILE A 101 0.43 -11.52 -18.04
CA ILE A 101 1.39 -10.53 -17.59
C ILE A 101 2.76 -11.18 -17.43
N LEU A 102 3.77 -10.57 -18.07
CA LEU A 102 5.18 -10.89 -17.87
C LEU A 102 5.71 -9.95 -16.81
N ARG A 103 6.13 -10.51 -15.67
CA ARG A 103 6.56 -9.77 -14.49
C ARG A 103 8.05 -10.02 -14.27
N SER A 104 8.83 -8.94 -14.21
CA SER A 104 10.17 -9.05 -13.66
C SER A 104 10.09 -9.61 -12.24
N SER A 105 10.97 -10.55 -11.92
CA SER A 105 11.04 -11.18 -10.60
C SER A 105 12.48 -11.13 -10.13
N HIS A 106 12.90 -9.98 -9.61
CA HIS A 106 14.26 -9.85 -9.10
C HIS A 106 14.42 -10.71 -7.86
N ILE A 107 15.63 -11.23 -7.65
CA ILE A 107 15.95 -12.04 -6.47
C ILE A 107 15.66 -11.22 -5.22
N GLU A 108 16.00 -9.94 -5.25
CA GLU A 108 15.87 -9.04 -4.10
C GLU A 108 14.47 -8.43 -3.94
N GLU A 109 13.56 -8.56 -4.90
CA GLU A 109 12.24 -7.90 -4.82
C GLU A 109 11.28 -8.64 -3.87
N ASP A 110 10.32 -7.90 -3.32
CA ASP A 110 9.16 -8.31 -2.50
C ASP A 110 9.50 -8.92 -1.12
N TRP A 111 10.51 -9.78 -1.05
CA TRP A 111 10.90 -10.53 0.14
C TRP A 111 12.21 -10.01 0.75
N MET A 112 13.24 -9.67 -0.05
CA MET A 112 14.48 -9.06 0.47
C MET A 112 14.37 -7.55 0.58
N ASP A 113 13.71 -6.94 -0.38
CA ASP A 113 13.39 -5.52 -0.40
C ASP A 113 11.87 -5.32 -0.46
N GLY A 114 11.39 -4.35 0.32
CA GLY A 114 9.97 -4.02 0.41
C GLY A 114 9.52 -3.03 -0.65
N ASP A 115 10.44 -2.59 -1.52
CA ASP A 115 10.13 -1.75 -2.66
C ASP A 115 9.42 -2.59 -3.73
N ALA A 116 8.12 -2.31 -3.88
CA ALA A 116 7.27 -2.95 -4.87
C ALA A 116 7.22 -2.12 -6.16
N GLY A 117 7.25 -2.79 -7.32
CA GLY A 117 7.08 -2.13 -8.62
C GLY A 117 8.34 -1.49 -9.19
N THR A 118 9.51 -1.74 -8.59
CA THR A 118 10.82 -1.25 -9.06
C THR A 118 11.17 -1.75 -10.46
N TYR A 119 10.66 -2.94 -10.83
CA TYR A 119 10.96 -3.58 -12.09
C TYR A 119 9.73 -3.70 -12.99
N LEU A 120 9.95 -3.56 -14.30
CA LEU A 120 8.92 -3.49 -15.31
C LEU A 120 8.06 -4.76 -15.35
N SER A 121 6.74 -4.58 -15.48
CA SER A 121 5.79 -5.63 -15.82
C SER A 121 5.05 -5.25 -17.10
N LEU A 122 4.89 -6.19 -18.03
CA LEU A 122 4.29 -5.95 -19.34
C LEU A 122 3.11 -6.90 -19.56
N LYS A 123 1.96 -6.32 -19.92
CA LYS A 123 0.79 -7.08 -20.38
C LYS A 123 1.03 -7.55 -21.82
N SER A 124 0.60 -8.76 -22.12
CA SER A 124 0.72 -9.38 -23.44
C SER A 124 -0.38 -10.44 -23.60
N LYS A 125 -0.38 -11.16 -24.72
CA LYS A 125 -1.18 -12.37 -24.90
C LYS A 125 -0.28 -13.59 -24.90
N ALA A 126 -0.82 -14.70 -24.40
CA ALA A 126 -0.17 -15.99 -24.51
C ALA A 126 0.15 -16.26 -25.99
N PHE A 127 1.38 -16.72 -26.23
CA PHE A 127 1.94 -16.97 -27.57
C PHE A 127 2.21 -15.71 -28.43
N GLU A 128 1.96 -14.50 -27.93
CA GLU A 128 2.34 -13.21 -28.54
C GLU A 128 3.30 -12.41 -27.62
N TRP A 129 4.16 -13.11 -26.87
CA TRP A 129 4.96 -12.55 -25.77
C TRP A 129 6.35 -12.05 -26.18
N ARG A 130 6.79 -12.25 -27.43
CA ARG A 130 8.18 -11.99 -27.86
C ARG A 130 8.61 -10.56 -27.59
N ASP A 131 7.82 -9.57 -28.04
CA ASP A 131 8.13 -8.15 -27.86
C ASP A 131 8.22 -7.78 -26.37
N ALA A 132 7.35 -8.36 -25.53
CA ALA A 132 7.38 -8.15 -24.09
C ALA A 132 8.62 -8.81 -23.45
N LEU A 133 8.97 -10.03 -23.88
CA LEU A 133 10.15 -10.73 -23.39
C LEU A 133 11.44 -10.01 -23.79
N GLU A 134 11.58 -9.55 -25.04
CA GLU A 134 12.77 -8.82 -25.51
C GLU A 134 13.02 -7.56 -24.70
N ARG A 135 11.96 -6.81 -24.37
CA ARG A 135 12.03 -5.60 -23.53
C ARG A 135 12.47 -5.89 -22.10
N LEU A 136 12.12 -7.06 -21.56
CA LEU A 136 12.45 -7.46 -20.18
C LEU A 136 13.79 -8.19 -20.07
N TYR A 137 14.16 -8.99 -21.09
CA TYR A 137 15.36 -9.83 -21.11
C TYR A 137 16.65 -9.01 -20.99
N GLY A 138 16.69 -7.81 -21.58
CA GLY A 138 17.84 -6.90 -21.50
C GLY A 138 18.24 -6.48 -20.08
N LYS A 139 17.45 -6.82 -19.06
CA LYS A 139 17.73 -6.55 -17.65
C LYS A 139 18.42 -7.70 -16.90
N ASN A 140 18.57 -8.88 -17.51
CA ASN A 140 19.19 -10.07 -16.89
C ASN A 140 18.50 -10.50 -15.57
N ILE A 141 17.17 -10.42 -15.50
CA ILE A 141 16.36 -10.72 -14.30
C ILE A 141 15.48 -11.96 -14.56
N PRO A 142 15.28 -12.88 -13.58
CA PRO A 142 14.25 -13.91 -13.70
C PRO A 142 12.87 -13.32 -14.00
N LEU A 143 12.03 -14.08 -14.71
CA LEU A 143 10.68 -13.63 -15.07
C LEU A 143 9.64 -14.60 -14.54
N VAL A 144 8.47 -14.07 -14.25
CA VAL A 144 7.25 -14.84 -14.00
C VAL A 144 6.25 -14.48 -15.08
N ILE A 145 5.60 -15.49 -15.66
CA ILE A 145 4.42 -15.34 -16.50
C ILE A 145 3.22 -15.74 -15.66
N GLN A 146 2.20 -14.90 -15.61
CA GLN A 146 0.95 -15.18 -14.90
C GLN A 146 -0.24 -14.83 -15.79
N LYS A 147 -1.31 -15.63 -15.73
CA LYS A 147 -2.57 -15.32 -16.39
C LYS A 147 -3.15 -14.04 -15.78
N LEU A 148 -3.57 -13.12 -16.64
CA LEU A 148 -4.19 -11.88 -16.21
C LEU A 148 -5.68 -12.11 -15.98
N GLU A 149 -6.13 -12.01 -14.75
CA GLU A 149 -7.54 -12.13 -14.41
C GLU A 149 -8.25 -10.77 -14.58
N PRO A 150 -9.43 -10.74 -15.22
CA PRO A 150 -10.25 -9.55 -15.26
C PRO A 150 -10.91 -9.32 -13.89
N GLY A 151 -10.93 -8.07 -13.43
CA GLY A 151 -11.64 -7.70 -12.21
C GLY A 151 -11.10 -6.47 -11.52
N VAL A 152 -11.53 -6.29 -10.27
CA VAL A 152 -11.11 -5.22 -9.38
C VAL A 152 -9.89 -5.68 -8.60
N GLY A 153 -8.81 -4.89 -8.66
CA GLY A 153 -7.64 -5.10 -7.81
C GLY A 153 -7.94 -4.69 -6.37
N ILE A 154 -7.63 -5.58 -5.43
CA ILE A 154 -7.79 -5.38 -3.99
C ILE A 154 -6.45 -5.68 -3.30
N ILE A 155 -6.01 -4.79 -2.43
CA ILE A 155 -4.87 -5.02 -1.53
C ILE A 155 -5.39 -5.36 -0.14
N VAL A 156 -4.87 -6.43 0.44
CA VAL A 156 -5.20 -6.85 1.80
C VAL A 156 -3.93 -6.89 2.63
N ASP A 157 -3.80 -5.99 3.61
CA ASP A 157 -2.73 -6.02 4.60
C ASP A 157 -3.23 -6.74 5.85
N ILE A 158 -2.49 -7.74 6.33
CA ILE A 158 -2.80 -8.49 7.54
C ILE A 158 -1.62 -8.35 8.48
N GLY A 159 -1.84 -7.81 9.67
CA GLY A 159 -0.74 -7.60 10.61
C GLY A 159 -1.18 -7.14 11.99
N TRP A 160 -0.20 -6.89 12.85
CA TRP A 160 -0.40 -6.29 14.17
C TRP A 160 -0.41 -4.78 14.07
N SER A 161 -1.49 -4.15 14.51
CA SER A 161 -1.52 -2.71 14.72
C SER A 161 -0.97 -2.40 16.12
N GLN A 162 0.10 -1.60 16.16
CA GLN A 162 0.66 -1.11 17.43
C GLN A 162 -0.23 -0.05 18.06
N LEU A 163 -1.00 0.68 17.25
CA LEU A 163 -1.91 1.70 17.71
C LEU A 163 -3.23 1.12 18.29
N MET A 164 -3.70 -0.04 17.80
CA MET A 164 -4.86 -0.74 18.37
C MET A 164 -4.51 -1.88 19.33
N HIS A 165 -3.23 -2.24 19.46
CA HIS A 165 -2.74 -3.39 20.23
C HIS A 165 -3.45 -4.71 19.89
N ARG A 166 -3.69 -4.95 18.61
CA ARG A 166 -4.36 -6.17 18.11
C ARG A 166 -4.02 -6.45 16.66
N ALA A 167 -4.30 -7.68 16.23
CA ALA A 167 -4.29 -8.03 14.82
C ALA A 167 -5.44 -7.32 14.09
N VAL A 168 -5.18 -6.88 12.86
CA VAL A 168 -6.13 -6.21 11.98
C VAL A 168 -5.98 -6.70 10.54
N VAL A 169 -7.08 -6.62 9.77
CA VAL A 169 -7.10 -6.80 8.31
C VAL A 169 -7.49 -5.48 7.67
N ARG A 170 -6.56 -4.86 6.94
CA ARG A 170 -6.81 -3.67 6.14
C ARG A 170 -7.07 -4.08 4.70
N ILE A 171 -8.14 -3.57 4.10
CA ILE A 171 -8.53 -3.85 2.72
C ILE A 171 -8.59 -2.52 1.99
N ALA A 172 -7.84 -2.39 0.90
CA ALA A 172 -7.87 -1.25 -0.01
C ALA A 172 -8.33 -1.69 -1.40
N ILE A 173 -9.22 -0.92 -2.01
CA ILE A 173 -9.91 -1.26 -3.26
C ILE A 173 -9.71 -0.13 -4.28
N GLY A 174 -9.33 -0.49 -5.50
CA GLY A 174 -9.21 0.47 -6.59
C GLY A 174 -10.57 1.04 -7.00
N ARG A 175 -10.67 2.35 -7.16
CA ARG A 175 -11.86 3.00 -7.74
C ARG A 175 -12.01 2.70 -9.22
N VAL A 176 -13.20 2.97 -9.70
CA VAL A 176 -13.50 3.00 -11.12
C VAL A 176 -12.82 4.20 -11.76
N CYS A 177 -12.18 3.98 -12.92
CA CYS A 177 -11.69 5.05 -13.77
C CYS A 177 -12.25 4.88 -15.19
N LYS A 178 -12.62 5.98 -15.83
CA LYS A 178 -13.00 5.97 -17.25
C LYS A 178 -11.75 6.28 -18.07
N THR A 179 -11.29 5.31 -18.86
CA THR A 179 -10.21 5.50 -19.83
C THR A 179 -10.82 5.62 -21.24
N PRO A 180 -10.05 6.10 -22.23
CA PRO A 180 -10.50 6.07 -23.63
C PRO A 180 -10.87 4.67 -24.13
N GLU A 181 -10.33 3.61 -23.52
CA GLU A 181 -10.65 2.22 -23.87
C GLU A 181 -11.89 1.66 -23.16
N GLY A 182 -12.47 2.38 -22.19
CA GLY A 182 -13.69 1.97 -21.49
C GLY A 182 -13.66 2.23 -19.98
N ILE A 183 -14.44 1.46 -19.23
CA ILE A 183 -14.46 1.51 -17.76
C ILE A 183 -13.40 0.54 -17.23
N GLY A 184 -12.43 1.07 -16.48
CA GLY A 184 -11.39 0.30 -15.79
C GLY A 184 -11.39 0.56 -14.28
N TYR A 185 -10.38 0.01 -13.60
CA TYR A 185 -10.15 0.24 -12.18
C TYR A 185 -8.73 0.76 -11.96
N THR A 186 -8.57 1.67 -11.02
CA THR A 186 -7.27 2.16 -10.54
C THR A 186 -6.54 1.05 -9.77
N SER A 187 -5.24 1.22 -9.59
CA SER A 187 -4.46 0.31 -8.73
C SER A 187 -4.74 0.62 -7.26
N ALA A 188 -5.28 -0.35 -6.51
CA ALA A 188 -5.50 -0.24 -5.07
C ALA A 188 -4.22 0.09 -4.26
N THR A 189 -3.04 -0.22 -4.79
CA THR A 189 -1.75 0.12 -4.17
C THR A 189 -1.48 1.63 -4.18
N PHE A 190 -1.96 2.34 -5.22
CA PHE A 190 -1.67 3.76 -5.44
C PHE A 190 -2.92 4.65 -5.38
N ASP A 191 -4.11 4.05 -5.30
CA ASP A 191 -5.35 4.80 -5.24
C ASP A 191 -5.58 5.38 -3.85
N ARG A 192 -5.27 6.67 -3.74
CA ARG A 192 -5.38 7.45 -2.52
C ARG A 192 -6.81 7.83 -2.16
N ASP A 193 -7.75 7.73 -3.10
CA ASP A 193 -9.16 7.96 -2.82
C ASP A 193 -9.98 6.66 -2.97
N GLY A 194 -9.33 5.49 -3.00
CA GLY A 194 -9.97 4.16 -2.96
C GLY A 194 -10.76 3.90 -1.69
N GLU A 195 -11.73 2.97 -1.73
CA GLU A 195 -12.33 2.48 -0.48
C GLU A 195 -11.28 1.73 0.33
N ILE A 196 -11.20 2.10 1.62
CA ILE A 196 -10.32 1.44 2.57
C ILE A 196 -11.13 1.08 3.82
N GLN A 197 -10.95 -0.17 4.25
CA GLN A 197 -11.62 -0.74 5.41
C GLN A 197 -10.58 -1.36 6.35
N VAL A 198 -10.76 -1.20 7.66
CA VAL A 198 -9.99 -1.94 8.66
C VAL A 198 -10.95 -2.80 9.46
N ARG A 199 -10.67 -4.10 9.46
CA ARG A 199 -11.54 -5.15 9.97
C ARG A 199 -10.87 -5.99 11.03
N ASP A 200 -11.70 -6.51 11.91
CA ASP A 200 -11.37 -7.53 12.88
C ASP A 200 -11.04 -8.82 12.11
N PRO A 201 -9.86 -9.43 12.31
CA PRO A 201 -9.47 -10.64 11.60
C PRO A 201 -10.32 -11.86 11.97
N GLU A 202 -10.84 -11.92 13.19
CA GLU A 202 -11.58 -13.09 13.70
C GLU A 202 -13.07 -12.98 13.40
N THR A 203 -13.61 -11.78 13.56
CA THR A 203 -15.04 -11.51 13.41
C THR A 203 -15.40 -10.79 12.11
N GLY A 204 -14.44 -10.33 11.31
CA GLY A 204 -14.70 -9.64 10.04
C GLY A 204 -15.41 -8.29 10.19
N LEU A 205 -15.77 -7.88 11.40
CA LEU A 205 -16.46 -6.63 11.69
C LEU A 205 -15.53 -5.43 11.44
N LEU A 206 -16.12 -4.31 11.07
CA LEU A 206 -15.35 -3.07 10.92
C LEU A 206 -14.85 -2.62 12.29
N LEU A 207 -13.55 -2.34 12.38
CA LEU A 207 -12.93 -1.73 13.55
C LEU A 207 -12.95 -0.21 13.47
N LEU A 208 -13.01 0.34 12.25
CA LEU A 208 -13.10 1.77 11.96
C LEU A 208 -14.25 2.04 10.97
N PRO A 209 -14.88 3.22 11.02
CA PRO A 209 -15.88 3.62 10.03
C PRO A 209 -15.35 3.47 8.59
N ARG A 210 -16.21 3.05 7.66
CA ARG A 210 -15.83 2.90 6.24
C ARG A 210 -15.48 4.26 5.66
N TYR A 211 -14.39 4.28 4.91
CA TYR A 211 -14.06 5.36 4.00
C TYR A 211 -14.68 5.06 2.64
N LYS A 212 -15.49 5.97 2.10
CA LYS A 212 -16.01 5.86 0.73
C LYS A 212 -15.28 6.84 -0.17
N GLY A 213 -14.44 6.30 -1.04
CA GLY A 213 -13.94 7.03 -2.19
C GLY A 213 -15.06 7.61 -3.06
N VAL A 214 -14.73 8.61 -3.86
CA VAL A 214 -15.63 9.15 -4.89
C VAL A 214 -16.07 8.00 -5.80
N GLU A 215 -17.32 7.58 -5.65
CA GLU A 215 -18.03 6.54 -6.42
C GLU A 215 -17.28 5.20 -6.58
N LEU A 216 -17.52 4.27 -5.66
CA LEU A 216 -17.51 2.86 -6.07
C LEU A 216 -18.79 2.62 -6.87
N LEU A 217 -18.64 2.15 -8.12
CA LEU A 217 -19.80 1.57 -8.80
C LEU A 217 -20.41 0.45 -7.93
N PRO A 218 -21.70 0.13 -8.11
CA PRO A 218 -22.40 -0.91 -7.36
C PRO A 218 -21.74 -2.30 -7.38
N THR A 219 -20.72 -2.52 -8.21
CA THR A 219 -20.15 -3.81 -8.58
C THR A 219 -19.54 -4.64 -7.45
N LEU A 220 -19.18 -4.02 -6.31
CA LEU A 220 -18.75 -4.76 -5.11
C LEU A 220 -19.57 -4.41 -3.85
N VAL A 221 -20.72 -3.74 -3.99
CA VAL A 221 -21.53 -3.31 -2.85
C VAL A 221 -22.00 -4.51 -2.00
N ASP A 222 -22.25 -5.65 -2.64
CA ASP A 222 -22.68 -6.90 -2.00
C ASP A 222 -21.53 -7.90 -1.77
N PHE A 223 -20.27 -7.49 -1.98
CA PHE A 223 -19.14 -8.39 -1.75
C PHE A 223 -19.02 -8.72 -0.25
N PRO A 224 -18.83 -10.01 0.12
CA PRO A 224 -18.84 -10.44 1.52
C PRO A 224 -17.53 -10.11 2.24
N PHE A 225 -17.18 -8.83 2.37
CA PHE A 225 -15.91 -8.35 2.96
C PHE A 225 -15.63 -8.89 4.36
N HIS A 226 -16.67 -9.14 5.16
CA HIS A 226 -16.54 -9.76 6.48
C HIS A 226 -15.93 -11.15 6.36
N ASP A 227 -16.56 -12.01 5.55
CA ASP A 227 -16.13 -13.39 5.38
C ASP A 227 -14.80 -13.49 4.61
N PHE A 228 -14.59 -12.59 3.64
CA PHE A 228 -13.33 -12.43 2.93
C PHE A 228 -12.16 -12.15 3.87
N ALA A 229 -12.30 -11.17 4.79
CA ALA A 229 -11.27 -10.82 5.76
C ALA A 229 -10.93 -12.00 6.67
N CYS A 230 -11.95 -12.65 7.25
CA CYS A 230 -11.76 -13.83 8.11
C CYS A 230 -11.10 -14.99 7.38
N THR A 231 -11.49 -15.24 6.13
CA THR A 231 -10.98 -16.37 5.34
C THR A 231 -9.50 -16.16 5.01
N LEU A 232 -9.12 -14.98 4.54
CA LEU A 232 -7.72 -14.66 4.26
C LEU A 232 -6.86 -14.71 5.53
N TYR A 233 -7.37 -14.17 6.63
CA TYR A 233 -6.67 -14.22 7.91
C TYR A 233 -6.37 -15.65 8.36
N ARG A 234 -7.40 -16.52 8.37
CA ARG A 234 -7.25 -17.93 8.75
C ARG A 234 -6.34 -18.69 7.79
N ALA A 235 -6.42 -18.39 6.48
CA ALA A 235 -5.57 -19.00 5.48
C ALA A 235 -4.09 -18.65 5.70
N VAL A 236 -3.78 -17.38 6.01
CA VAL A 236 -2.42 -16.95 6.37
C VAL A 236 -1.97 -17.60 7.69
N GLN A 237 -2.84 -17.64 8.71
CA GLN A 237 -2.49 -18.29 9.99
C GLN A 237 -2.09 -19.76 9.84
N LYS A 238 -2.73 -20.51 8.93
CA LYS A 238 -2.38 -21.92 8.65
C LYS A 238 -0.95 -22.10 8.11
N THR A 239 -0.36 -21.05 7.53
CA THR A 239 1.05 -21.06 7.09
C THR A 239 2.04 -20.80 8.23
N ASP A 240 1.55 -20.47 9.43
CA ASP A 240 2.36 -20.14 10.61
C ASP A 240 3.21 -18.86 10.44
N ILE A 241 2.90 -18.01 9.46
CA ILE A 241 3.51 -16.68 9.31
C ILE A 241 3.18 -15.84 10.55
N LYS A 242 4.21 -15.25 11.16
CA LYS A 242 4.13 -14.41 12.37
C LYS A 242 4.43 -12.93 12.11
N PHE A 243 4.75 -12.54 10.89
CA PHE A 243 4.94 -11.15 10.51
C PHE A 243 3.74 -10.65 9.69
N GLY A 244 3.62 -9.33 9.54
CA GLY A 244 2.59 -8.75 8.70
C GLY A 244 2.79 -9.10 7.22
N VAL A 245 1.72 -9.36 6.49
CA VAL A 245 1.75 -9.68 5.06
C VAL A 245 0.83 -8.76 4.27
N GLN A 246 1.16 -8.57 2.99
CA GLN A 246 0.31 -7.94 2.01
C GLN A 246 -0.06 -8.95 0.94
N LEU A 247 -1.36 -9.06 0.65
CA LEU A 247 -1.91 -9.89 -0.40
C LEU A 247 -2.48 -9.00 -1.52
N GLU A 248 -2.11 -9.29 -2.76
CA GLU A 248 -2.73 -8.73 -3.96
C GLU A 248 -3.79 -9.69 -4.47
N MET A 249 -5.03 -9.21 -4.55
CA MET A 249 -6.20 -9.99 -4.92
C MET A 249 -6.88 -9.37 -6.16
N VAL A 250 -7.50 -10.19 -6.99
CA VAL A 250 -8.40 -9.76 -8.06
C VAL A 250 -9.74 -10.44 -7.88
N ILE A 251 -10.80 -9.63 -7.82
CA ILE A 251 -12.19 -10.10 -7.71
C ILE A 251 -12.93 -9.69 -8.97
N HIS A 252 -13.52 -10.66 -9.66
CA HIS A 252 -14.39 -10.37 -10.79
C HIS A 252 -15.75 -9.87 -10.27
N PRO A 253 -16.26 -8.72 -10.71
CA PRO A 253 -17.55 -8.19 -10.24
C PRO A 253 -18.72 -9.15 -10.42
N ASP A 254 -18.79 -9.83 -11.57
CA ASP A 254 -19.87 -10.78 -11.86
C ASP A 254 -19.67 -12.17 -11.23
N ARG A 255 -18.51 -12.42 -10.61
CA ARG A 255 -18.18 -13.68 -9.94
C ARG A 255 -17.52 -13.39 -8.58
N PRO A 256 -18.22 -12.71 -7.66
CA PRO A 256 -17.65 -12.24 -6.39
C PRO A 256 -17.23 -13.37 -5.45
N GLN A 257 -17.58 -14.62 -5.75
CA GLN A 257 -17.14 -15.82 -5.04
C GLN A 257 -15.79 -16.38 -5.52
N ASP A 258 -15.29 -15.94 -6.67
CA ASP A 258 -14.00 -16.37 -7.22
C ASP A 258 -12.91 -15.36 -6.81
N TRP A 259 -12.04 -15.76 -5.89
CA TRP A 259 -11.05 -14.87 -5.28
C TRP A 259 -9.65 -15.19 -5.79
N HIS A 260 -9.16 -14.40 -6.73
CA HIS A 260 -7.86 -14.66 -7.34
C HIS A 260 -6.73 -14.03 -6.52
N LEU A 261 -5.96 -14.84 -5.81
CA LEU A 261 -4.75 -14.45 -5.10
C LEU A 261 -3.59 -14.34 -6.09
N VAL A 262 -3.22 -13.11 -6.42
CA VAL A 262 -2.22 -12.78 -7.44
C VAL A 262 -0.82 -12.75 -6.85
N GLN A 263 -0.67 -12.31 -5.61
CA GLN A 263 0.63 -12.25 -4.93
C GLN A 263 0.46 -12.19 -3.41
N ILE A 264 1.42 -12.76 -2.68
CA ILE A 264 1.64 -12.51 -1.26
C ILE A 264 3.10 -12.10 -1.05
N ARG A 265 3.30 -11.11 -0.19
CA ARG A 265 4.62 -10.65 0.27
C ARG A 265 4.56 -10.28 1.75
N PRO A 266 5.70 -10.20 2.46
CA PRO A 266 5.75 -9.46 3.71
C PRO A 266 5.16 -8.06 3.51
N ALA A 267 4.51 -7.52 4.53
CA ALA A 267 3.93 -6.19 4.45
C ALA A 267 5.07 -5.20 4.13
N PRO A 268 4.90 -4.31 3.13
CA PRO A 268 6.00 -3.48 2.64
C PRO A 268 6.59 -2.61 3.75
N ARG A 269 7.80 -2.04 3.54
CA ARG A 269 8.55 -1.28 4.57
C ARG A 269 7.70 -0.22 5.28
N VAL A 270 6.71 0.29 4.57
CA VAL A 270 5.74 1.30 4.98
C VAL A 270 4.67 0.79 5.96
N VAL A 271 4.61 -0.50 6.33
CA VAL A 271 3.59 -1.12 7.23
C VAL A 271 4.24 -1.87 8.41
N ARG A 272 5.45 -1.45 8.84
CA ARG A 272 6.20 -2.18 9.87
C ARG A 272 5.64 -1.99 11.28
N GLY A 273 5.42 -3.12 11.97
CA GLY A 273 5.09 -3.14 13.39
C GLY A 273 6.28 -2.96 14.35
N THR A 274 7.50 -2.73 13.86
CA THR A 274 8.66 -2.32 14.72
C THR A 274 8.59 -0.85 15.12
N PHE A 275 7.57 -0.15 14.63
CA PHE A 275 7.23 1.18 15.06
C PHE A 275 6.74 1.14 16.51
N THR A 276 7.45 1.81 17.42
CA THR A 276 6.91 2.14 18.73
C THR A 276 6.22 3.50 18.61
N PRO A 277 4.88 3.58 18.73
CA PRO A 277 4.21 4.86 18.79
C PRO A 277 4.81 5.73 19.88
N PRO A 278 5.01 7.05 19.63
CA PRO A 278 5.41 7.95 20.70
C PRO A 278 4.38 7.86 21.84
N GLU A 279 4.85 7.92 23.07
CA GLU A 279 3.96 8.00 24.23
C GLU A 279 3.20 9.32 24.18
N THR A 280 1.93 9.26 23.79
CA THR A 280 1.02 10.40 23.83
C THR A 280 0.26 10.40 25.15
N LYS A 281 0.25 11.53 25.86
CA LYS A 281 -0.52 11.68 27.11
C LYS A 281 -2.03 11.82 26.85
N SER A 282 -2.40 12.12 25.60
CA SER A 282 -3.77 12.38 25.17
C SER A 282 -4.44 11.17 24.49
N ILE A 283 -5.77 11.14 24.55
CA ILE A 283 -6.59 10.19 23.79
C ILE A 283 -6.64 10.67 22.33
N PRO A 284 -6.49 9.77 21.33
CA PRO A 284 -6.60 10.14 19.92
C PRO A 284 -7.99 10.70 19.59
N ILE A 285 -8.00 11.87 18.94
CA ILE A 285 -9.22 12.57 18.51
C ILE A 285 -9.76 11.98 17.22
N ALA A 286 -8.88 11.44 16.36
CA ALA A 286 -9.26 10.79 15.12
C ALA A 286 -8.50 9.49 14.92
N TRP A 287 -9.20 8.51 14.32
CA TRP A 287 -8.69 7.20 13.94
C TRP A 287 -9.01 7.01 12.46
N THR A 288 -8.07 6.53 11.67
CA THR A 288 -8.27 6.41 10.21
C THR A 288 -7.57 5.18 9.63
N PRO A 289 -8.20 4.45 8.70
CA PRO A 289 -7.63 3.23 8.10
C PRO A 289 -6.62 3.51 6.97
N VAL A 290 -6.35 4.78 6.66
CA VAL A 290 -5.90 5.16 5.31
C VAL A 290 -4.38 5.36 5.18
N VAL A 291 -3.61 5.24 6.26
CA VAL A 291 -2.17 5.51 6.16
C VAL A 291 -1.46 4.25 5.70
N ASN A 292 -0.97 4.24 4.47
CA ASN A 292 -0.13 3.16 3.93
C ASN A 292 1.36 3.38 4.24
N THR A 293 1.69 4.20 5.25
CA THR A 293 3.05 4.47 5.69
C THR A 293 3.17 4.59 7.20
N VAL A 294 4.23 4.05 7.78
CA VAL A 294 4.62 4.30 9.16
C VAL A 294 5.14 5.74 9.21
N CYS A 295 4.55 6.56 10.07
CA CYS A 295 4.99 7.94 10.21
C CYS A 295 4.65 8.53 11.57
N VAL A 296 5.47 9.49 11.98
CA VAL A 296 5.17 10.42 13.06
C VAL A 296 5.42 11.82 12.52
N ALA A 297 4.41 12.68 12.60
CA ALA A 297 4.52 14.09 12.26
C ALA A 297 3.99 14.91 13.44
N GLU A 298 4.86 15.75 14.00
CA GLU A 298 4.54 16.63 15.12
C GLU A 298 4.77 18.07 14.72
N GLY A 299 3.74 18.90 14.80
CA GLY A 299 3.86 20.30 14.42
C GLY A 299 2.85 21.20 15.07
N LYS A 300 3.16 22.50 15.06
CA LYS A 300 2.22 23.54 15.48
C LYS A 300 1.05 23.60 14.48
N PRO A 301 -0.22 23.69 14.92
CA PRO A 301 -1.34 23.88 14.01
C PRO A 301 -1.27 25.27 13.36
N VAL A 302 -1.47 25.31 12.04
CA VAL A 302 -1.63 26.55 11.27
C VAL A 302 -2.98 26.49 10.56
N LEU A 303 -3.96 27.18 11.12
CA LEU A 303 -5.29 27.27 10.52
C LEU A 303 -5.29 28.26 9.35
N LEU A 304 -5.65 27.76 8.17
CA LEU A 304 -5.85 28.54 6.95
C LEU A 304 -7.35 28.67 6.68
N MET A 305 -7.85 29.88 6.92
CA MET A 305 -9.24 30.26 6.66
C MET A 305 -9.43 30.58 5.16
N ARG A 306 -10.52 30.08 4.56
CA ARG A 306 -10.91 30.21 3.14
C ARG A 306 -10.62 31.61 2.56
N GLN A 307 -10.15 31.70 1.31
CA GLN A 307 -10.08 32.87 0.39
C GLN A 307 -9.68 34.26 0.95
N GLN A 308 -9.34 34.40 2.23
CA GLN A 308 -8.92 35.64 2.86
C GLN A 308 -7.49 35.51 3.39
N ASP A 309 -7.05 34.29 3.73
CA ASP A 309 -5.66 34.05 4.11
C ASP A 309 -4.74 34.16 2.87
N PRO A 310 -3.72 35.05 2.89
CA PRO A 310 -2.74 35.18 1.83
C PRO A 310 -2.06 33.84 1.46
N LEU A 311 -1.79 32.96 2.43
CA LEU A 311 -1.19 31.64 2.20
C LEU A 311 -2.10 30.72 1.39
N TRP A 312 -3.42 30.79 1.63
CA TRP A 312 -4.39 30.00 0.89
C TRP A 312 -4.44 30.45 -0.57
N LYS A 313 -4.53 31.77 -0.83
CA LYS A 313 -4.54 32.30 -2.20
C LYS A 313 -3.23 31.98 -2.94
N TRP A 314 -2.12 32.10 -2.24
CA TRP A 314 -0.79 31.81 -2.77
C TRP A 314 -0.66 30.34 -3.20
N SER A 315 -0.96 29.39 -2.31
CA SER A 315 -0.84 27.96 -2.60
C SER A 315 -1.77 27.53 -3.73
N PHE A 316 -3.00 28.06 -3.75
CA PHE A 316 -3.96 27.82 -4.83
C PHE A 316 -3.43 28.30 -6.19
N ARG A 317 -2.92 29.54 -6.28
CA ARG A 317 -2.41 30.11 -7.54
C ARG A 317 -1.19 29.34 -8.05
N ARG A 318 -0.27 28.95 -7.18
CA ARG A 318 0.90 28.14 -7.55
C ARG A 318 0.48 26.80 -8.14
N ALA A 319 -0.42 26.10 -7.45
CA ALA A 319 -0.91 24.80 -7.88
C ALA A 319 -1.64 24.84 -9.24
N TRP A 320 -2.37 25.92 -9.50
CA TRP A 320 -3.19 26.08 -10.71
C TRP A 320 -2.41 26.62 -11.91
N PHE A 321 -1.55 27.63 -11.70
CA PHE A 321 -0.90 28.37 -12.79
C PHE A 321 0.59 28.08 -12.96
N GLY A 322 1.20 27.22 -12.12
CA GLY A 322 2.61 26.86 -12.23
C GLY A 322 3.56 28.05 -12.09
N GLN A 323 3.12 29.15 -11.48
CA GLN A 323 3.94 30.36 -11.34
C GLN A 323 5.17 30.09 -10.46
N GLU A 324 6.37 30.26 -11.03
CA GLU A 324 7.63 30.36 -10.29
C GLU A 324 7.73 31.77 -9.69
N ILE A 325 7.54 31.94 -8.37
CA ILE A 325 7.87 33.22 -7.73
C ILE A 325 8.43 33.04 -6.31
N ASP A 326 9.44 33.88 -6.07
CA ASP A 326 10.25 34.23 -4.89
C ASP A 326 9.72 33.76 -3.52
N VAL A 327 10.41 32.75 -2.96
CA VAL A 327 10.18 32.20 -1.60
C VAL A 327 10.71 33.15 -0.50
N ARG A 328 11.06 34.39 -0.84
CA ARG A 328 11.68 35.38 0.06
C ARG A 328 10.67 36.17 0.90
N ASP A 329 9.56 35.56 1.32
CA ASP A 329 8.80 36.10 2.45
C ASP A 329 9.17 35.27 3.70
N PRO A 330 10.15 35.75 4.51
CA PRO A 330 10.58 35.07 5.72
C PRO A 330 9.44 34.82 6.71
N GLU A 331 8.41 35.67 6.72
CA GLU A 331 7.29 35.54 7.65
C GLU A 331 6.39 34.36 7.26
N LEU A 332 6.13 34.18 5.95
CA LEU A 332 5.36 33.05 5.44
C LEU A 332 6.08 31.72 5.66
N LEU A 333 7.39 31.68 5.39
CA LEU A 333 8.24 30.51 5.67
C LEU A 333 8.19 30.16 7.15
N LYS A 334 8.41 31.15 8.03
CA LYS A 334 8.42 30.93 9.49
C LYS A 334 7.06 30.47 10.03
N ARG A 335 5.95 30.89 9.40
CA ARG A 335 4.59 30.48 9.80
C ARG A 335 4.32 29.02 9.48
N VAL A 336 4.82 28.51 8.36
CA VAL A 336 4.48 27.16 7.84
C VAL A 336 5.53 26.11 8.20
N GLN A 337 6.78 26.51 8.40
CA GLN A 337 7.86 25.60 8.74
C GLN A 337 7.56 24.80 10.02
N ASN A 338 7.73 23.48 9.97
CA ASN A 338 7.47 22.55 11.07
C ASN A 338 6.01 22.60 11.61
N SER A 339 5.05 22.91 10.73
CA SER A 339 3.63 23.01 11.09
C SER A 339 2.78 21.86 10.54
N ILE A 340 1.62 21.67 11.15
CA ILE A 340 0.49 20.92 10.57
C ILE A 340 -0.55 21.93 10.10
N VAL A 341 -0.77 21.99 8.79
CA VAL A 341 -1.67 22.97 8.17
C VAL A 341 -3.12 22.48 8.25
N LEU A 342 -3.99 23.27 8.87
CA LEU A 342 -5.43 23.00 8.95
C LEU A 342 -6.16 23.81 7.87
N TRP A 343 -6.75 23.14 6.88
CA TRP A 343 -7.53 23.75 5.81
C TRP A 343 -9.01 23.82 6.21
N SER A 344 -9.51 25.04 6.40
CA SER A 344 -10.95 25.26 6.69
C SER A 344 -11.90 24.79 5.58
N VAL A 345 -11.37 24.52 4.38
CA VAL A 345 -12.07 23.99 3.21
C VAL A 345 -11.32 22.78 2.66
N ASP A 346 -12.05 21.87 2.04
CA ASP A 346 -11.45 20.72 1.38
C ASP A 346 -10.52 21.13 0.25
N VAL A 347 -9.40 20.43 0.19
CA VAL A 347 -8.42 20.60 -0.87
C VAL A 347 -9.01 19.99 -2.15
N GLN A 348 -9.10 20.77 -3.22
CA GLN A 348 -9.79 20.33 -4.44
C GLN A 348 -9.15 19.06 -5.04
N PRO A 349 -9.93 18.07 -5.50
CA PRO A 349 -9.40 16.79 -5.97
C PRO A 349 -8.29 16.90 -7.05
N ASP A 350 -8.44 17.81 -8.02
CA ASP A 350 -7.52 17.93 -9.16
C ASP A 350 -6.31 18.85 -8.91
N VAL A 351 -6.42 19.74 -7.92
CA VAL A 351 -5.42 20.80 -7.63
C VAL A 351 -4.72 20.53 -6.31
N GLY A 352 -5.30 19.67 -5.48
CA GLY A 352 -4.99 19.61 -4.07
C GLY A 352 -3.66 18.96 -3.75
N ILE A 353 -3.24 17.98 -4.54
CA ILE A 353 -1.89 17.40 -4.42
C ILE A 353 -0.84 18.49 -4.67
N LYS A 354 -1.00 19.30 -5.73
CA LYS A 354 -0.09 20.41 -6.04
C LYS A 354 -0.11 21.51 -4.97
N GLN A 355 -1.26 21.77 -4.35
CA GLN A 355 -1.37 22.71 -3.22
C GLN A 355 -0.62 22.19 -2.00
N VAL A 356 -0.73 20.89 -1.72
CA VAL A 356 0.01 20.24 -0.64
C VAL A 356 1.50 20.28 -0.92
N GLU A 357 1.94 19.87 -2.11
CA GLU A 357 3.34 19.93 -2.54
C GLU A 357 3.94 21.33 -2.37
N ALA A 358 3.18 22.37 -2.76
CA ALA A 358 3.58 23.75 -2.57
C ALA A 358 3.83 24.11 -1.09
N MET A 359 2.98 23.63 -0.18
CA MET A 359 3.14 23.87 1.26
C MET A 359 4.21 22.96 1.89
N SER A 360 4.37 21.72 1.40
CA SER A 360 5.48 20.83 1.79
C SER A 360 6.83 21.46 1.47
N ALA A 361 6.94 22.14 0.33
CA ALA A 361 8.13 22.88 -0.07
C ALA A 361 8.45 24.06 0.87
N LEU A 362 7.44 24.58 1.59
CA LEU A 362 7.62 25.59 2.66
C LEU A 362 7.92 24.98 4.04
N GLY A 363 8.01 23.64 4.15
CA GLY A 363 8.32 22.95 5.39
C GLY A 363 7.11 22.54 6.23
N ALA A 364 5.90 22.51 5.65
CA ALA A 364 4.76 21.88 6.31
C ALA A 364 5.00 20.37 6.47
N LEU A 365 4.73 19.84 7.67
CA LEU A 365 4.91 18.42 8.00
C LEU A 365 3.68 17.58 7.66
N GLY A 366 2.51 18.22 7.62
CA GLY A 366 1.24 17.57 7.31
C GLY A 366 0.12 18.58 7.10
N HIS A 367 -1.02 18.06 6.69
CA HIS A 367 -2.19 18.80 6.27
C HIS A 367 -3.44 18.10 6.80
N ILE A 368 -4.41 18.84 7.33
CA ILE A 368 -5.71 18.31 7.73
C ILE A 368 -6.77 19.26 7.19
N SER A 369 -7.83 18.74 6.60
CA SER A 369 -8.98 19.46 6.06
C SER A 369 -10.25 18.77 6.54
N ARG A 370 -11.43 19.31 6.21
CA ARG A 370 -12.72 18.78 6.67
C ARG A 370 -12.98 17.34 6.23
N SER A 371 -12.47 16.98 5.06
CA SER A 371 -12.52 15.63 4.52
C SER A 371 -11.17 14.96 4.61
N ARG A 372 -10.03 15.63 4.42
CA ARG A 372 -8.73 14.95 4.18
C ARG A 372 -7.64 15.23 5.19
N LEU A 373 -6.88 14.22 5.60
CA LEU A 373 -5.58 14.38 6.26
C LEU A 373 -4.47 13.93 5.31
N MET A 374 -3.40 14.70 5.12
CA MET A 374 -2.30 14.33 4.23
C MET A 374 -0.99 14.53 4.96
N ILE A 375 -0.09 13.54 4.91
CA ILE A 375 1.18 13.56 5.63
C ILE A 375 2.31 13.70 4.62
N ASN A 376 3.21 14.63 4.89
CA ASN A 376 4.35 14.88 4.02
C ASN A 376 5.53 14.01 4.45
N THR A 377 5.86 12.98 3.66
CA THR A 377 6.96 12.05 4.00
C THR A 377 8.34 12.64 3.80
N THR A 378 8.46 13.78 3.13
CA THR A 378 9.74 14.50 3.10
C THR A 378 10.18 14.95 4.47
N HIS A 379 9.30 15.11 5.47
CA HIS A 379 9.68 15.64 6.79
C HIS A 379 9.37 14.69 7.94
N SER A 380 8.94 13.46 7.67
CA SER A 380 8.76 12.43 8.70
C SER A 380 10.11 11.93 9.23
N THR A 381 10.18 11.66 10.54
CA THR A 381 11.40 11.20 11.23
C THR A 381 11.89 9.82 10.77
N PHE A 382 11.04 9.03 10.10
CA PHE A 382 11.41 7.82 9.38
C PHE A 382 11.80 8.16 7.93
N ARG A 383 13.03 8.65 7.72
CA ARG A 383 13.62 8.77 6.36
C ARG A 383 14.56 7.60 6.09
N ASP A 384 14.10 6.60 5.34
CA ASP A 384 14.98 5.81 4.46
C ASP A 384 15.03 6.55 3.11
N ARG A 385 16.24 6.81 2.59
CA ARG A 385 16.51 7.88 1.61
C ARG A 385 16.19 7.58 0.14
N ASP A 386 15.72 6.40 -0.26
CA ASP A 386 15.92 5.96 -1.65
C ASP A 386 14.67 5.57 -2.49
N CYS A 387 13.43 5.73 -2.00
CA CYS A 387 12.30 4.96 -2.60
C CYS A 387 11.14 5.75 -3.27
N PHE A 388 11.21 7.07 -3.53
CA PHE A 388 10.06 7.76 -4.15
C PHE A 388 10.46 8.78 -5.24
N GLU A 389 10.20 8.45 -6.51
CA GLU A 389 10.28 9.36 -7.67
C GLU A 389 9.13 10.39 -7.74
N ASN A 390 8.42 10.65 -6.64
CA ASN A 390 7.63 11.89 -6.51
C ASN A 390 7.53 12.32 -5.03
N PRO A 391 8.07 13.49 -4.62
CA PRO A 391 8.77 13.58 -3.33
C PRO A 391 8.08 14.52 -2.34
N ALA A 392 6.80 14.34 -1.98
CA ALA A 392 6.22 15.22 -0.96
C ALA A 392 5.18 14.57 -0.06
N VAL A 393 4.23 13.80 -0.61
CA VAL A 393 3.07 13.28 0.12
C VAL A 393 3.15 11.77 0.21
N GLY A 394 3.42 11.23 1.40
CA GLY A 394 3.51 9.78 1.58
C GLY A 394 2.31 9.16 2.27
N GLY A 395 1.23 9.94 2.46
CA GLY A 395 -0.10 9.43 2.74
C GLY A 395 -1.15 10.52 2.50
N ILE A 396 -2.27 10.18 1.86
CA ILE A 396 -3.49 11.00 1.81
C ILE A 396 -4.57 10.14 2.44
N LEU A 397 -5.30 10.71 3.40
CA LEU A 397 -6.31 10.11 4.25
C LEU A 397 -7.58 10.94 4.14
N GLU A 398 -8.73 10.37 4.51
CA GLU A 398 -9.84 11.17 5.02
C GLU A 398 -9.96 11.09 6.53
N ILE A 399 -10.42 12.22 7.06
CA ILE A 399 -10.84 12.45 8.42
C ILE A 399 -12.33 12.82 8.37
N ARG A 400 -13.09 12.34 9.35
CA ARG A 400 -14.48 12.77 9.50
C ARG A 400 -14.54 14.27 9.81
N THR A 401 -15.51 14.97 9.23
CA THR A 401 -15.69 16.41 9.47
C THR A 401 -15.83 16.75 10.96
N ASP A 402 -16.54 15.92 11.74
CA ASP A 402 -16.67 16.11 13.19
C ASP A 402 -15.30 16.09 13.90
N ASN A 403 -14.40 15.19 13.49
CA ASN A 403 -13.06 15.10 14.06
C ASN A 403 -12.21 16.31 13.66
N PHE A 404 -12.36 16.81 12.42
CA PHE A 404 -11.69 18.03 11.98
C PHE A 404 -12.15 19.25 12.79
N ASP A 405 -13.46 19.40 12.99
CA ASP A 405 -14.02 20.51 13.76
C ASP A 405 -13.57 20.43 15.22
N GLN A 406 -13.50 19.22 15.81
CA GLN A 406 -12.94 19.00 17.15
C GLN A 406 -11.45 19.38 17.23
N ILE A 407 -10.62 18.98 16.25
CA ILE A 407 -9.20 19.35 16.17
C ILE A 407 -9.06 20.87 16.13
N CYS A 408 -9.84 21.54 15.28
CA CYS A 408 -9.82 23.00 15.16
C CYS A 408 -10.21 23.68 16.47
N GLY A 409 -11.28 23.22 17.11
CA GLY A 409 -11.73 23.76 18.40
C GLY A 409 -10.65 23.64 19.48
N LEU A 410 -10.04 22.46 19.63
CA LEU A 410 -8.97 22.24 20.60
C LEU A 410 -7.75 23.14 20.31
N CYS A 411 -7.34 23.25 19.04
CA CYS A 411 -6.24 24.13 18.63
C CYS A 411 -6.51 25.62 18.89
N GLN A 412 -7.78 26.05 18.92
CA GLN A 412 -8.14 27.43 19.22
C GLN A 412 -8.21 27.71 20.73
N THR A 413 -8.58 26.71 21.53
CA THR A 413 -8.75 26.88 22.99
C THR A 413 -7.51 26.57 23.80
N MET A 414 -6.63 25.68 23.31
CA MET A 414 -5.43 25.28 24.05
C MET A 414 -4.35 26.34 23.97
N LYS A 415 -3.62 26.52 25.08
CA LYS A 415 -2.38 27.27 25.08
C LYS A 415 -1.27 26.42 24.46
N ASN A 416 -0.56 26.96 23.47
CA ASN A 416 0.52 26.29 22.75
C ASN A 416 0.14 24.88 22.23
N PRO A 417 -0.88 24.76 21.36
CA PRO A 417 -1.30 23.48 20.83
C PRO A 417 -0.23 22.87 19.94
N ARG A 418 -0.12 21.54 19.99
CA ARG A 418 0.68 20.70 19.09
C ARG A 418 -0.24 19.62 18.53
N ILE A 419 -0.15 19.40 17.22
CA ILE A 419 -0.78 18.26 16.56
C ILE A 419 0.28 17.18 16.38
N THR A 420 -0.06 15.97 16.79
CA THR A 420 0.74 14.77 16.53
C THR A 420 -0.09 13.82 15.67
N ILE A 421 0.44 13.46 14.50
CA ILE A 421 -0.13 12.46 13.60
C ILE A 421 0.76 11.24 13.68
N VAL A 422 0.18 10.09 14.01
CA VAL A 422 0.90 8.83 14.18
C VAL A 422 0.28 7.79 13.28
N SER A 423 1.12 6.96 12.64
CA SER A 423 0.67 5.84 11.85
C SER A 423 1.59 4.64 12.02
N ASP A 424 1.00 3.46 12.13
CA ASP A 424 1.71 2.17 12.05
C ASP A 424 1.65 1.53 10.65
N GLY A 425 1.11 2.26 9.66
CA GLY A 425 0.95 1.82 8.27
C GLY A 425 -0.27 0.90 8.02
N LEU A 426 -1.00 0.54 9.07
CA LEU A 426 -2.31 -0.12 9.00
C LEU A 426 -3.43 0.85 9.39
N ILE A 427 -3.17 1.67 10.39
CA ILE A 427 -4.05 2.72 10.88
C ILE A 427 -3.27 3.97 11.27
N GLY A 428 -3.98 5.09 11.33
CA GLY A 428 -3.47 6.38 11.79
C GLY A 428 -4.28 6.96 12.94
N HIS A 429 -3.61 7.61 13.87
CA HIS A 429 -4.18 8.40 14.96
C HIS A 429 -3.78 9.87 14.84
N VAL A 430 -4.69 10.75 15.27
CA VAL A 430 -4.42 12.19 15.40
C VAL A 430 -4.65 12.62 16.83
N TYR A 431 -3.67 13.31 17.39
CA TYR A 431 -3.66 13.84 18.75
C TYR A 431 -3.53 15.35 18.70
N VAL A 432 -4.14 16.04 19.67
CA VAL A 432 -3.96 17.47 19.92
C VAL A 432 -3.62 17.63 21.40
N GLU A 433 -2.44 18.17 21.67
CA GLU A 433 -1.87 18.30 23.01
C GLU A 433 -1.41 19.73 23.26
N SER A 434 -1.31 20.13 24.53
CA SER A 434 -0.59 21.36 24.90
C SER A 434 0.88 21.04 25.10
N GLN A 435 1.78 21.88 24.58
CA GLN A 435 3.23 21.75 24.83
C GLN A 435 3.62 22.00 26.29
N ASP A 436 2.74 22.61 27.08
CA ASP A 436 3.01 22.98 28.46
C ASP A 436 2.63 21.85 29.47
N ALA A 437 2.24 20.65 29.00
CA ALA A 437 1.63 19.56 29.79
C ALA A 437 2.49 18.31 30.03
#